data_AF-A0A3C0V1D7-F1
#
_entry.id   AF-A0A3C0V1D7-F1
#
_cell.length_a   1.000
_cell.length_b   1.000
_cell.length_c   1.000
_cell.angle_alpha   90.00
_cell.angle_beta   90.00
_cell.angle_gamma   90.00
#
_symmetry.space_group_name_H-M   'P 1'
#
loop_
_entity.id
_entity.type
_entity.pdbx_description
1 polymer ?
#
loop_
_entity_poly.entity_id
_entity_poly.type
_entity_poly.pdbx_seq_one_letter_code
_entity_poly.pdbx_strand_id
1 'polypeptide(L)'
;MKKFLIILCLAVLFLAANAAHAFSTSGCEGDCKRCHSLSNQEAGAILKKIKLSHAKILDIQLSPVKSLWEISLDDRGKKGVIYVDFSKKYLVSGHIVEISSGASRTAESIQNIPIGKTDFSKISLATPFVIGSADAPKKVAVFSDPD
;
A
#
# COMPACT_ATOMS: atom_id res chain seq x y z
N MET A 1 -54.55 -19.12 26.75
CA MET A 1 -53.12 -19.29 27.08
C MET A 1 -52.21 -19.28 25.84
N LYS A 2 -52.40 -20.15 24.84
CA LYS A 2 -51.55 -20.17 23.61
C LYS A 2 -51.52 -18.84 22.83
N LYS A 3 -52.66 -18.16 22.68
CA LYS A 3 -52.73 -16.84 21.99
C LYS A 3 -51.97 -15.74 22.74
N PHE A 4 -51.99 -15.78 24.08
CA PHE A 4 -51.25 -14.83 24.93
C PHE A 4 -49.75 -15.07 24.86
N LEU A 5 -49.33 -16.34 24.81
CA LEU A 5 -47.93 -16.74 24.62
C LEU A 5 -47.39 -16.28 23.25
N ILE A 6 -48.19 -16.38 22.18
CA ILE A 6 -47.81 -15.93 20.84
C ILE A 6 -47.67 -14.40 20.79
N ILE A 7 -48.60 -13.66 21.40
CA ILE A 7 -48.54 -12.19 21.46
C ILE A 7 -47.31 -11.74 22.27
N LEU A 8 -47.01 -12.42 23.37
CA LEU A 8 -45.81 -12.14 24.18
C LEU A 8 -44.53 -12.41 23.39
N CYS A 9 -44.47 -13.51 22.64
CA CYS A 9 -43.32 -13.85 21.78
C CYS A 9 -43.13 -12.81 20.66
N LEU A 10 -44.22 -12.36 20.03
CA LEU A 10 -44.18 -11.32 18.99
C LEU A 10 -43.72 -9.97 19.55
N ALA A 11 -44.16 -9.61 20.77
CA ALA A 11 -43.74 -8.40 21.45
C ALA A 11 -42.24 -8.41 21.76
N VAL A 12 -41.70 -9.54 22.26
CA VAL A 12 -40.27 -9.71 22.53
C VAL A 12 -39.42 -9.59 21.24
N LEU A 13 -39.90 -10.13 20.13
CA LEU A 13 -39.25 -9.99 18.82
C LEU A 13 -39.22 -8.53 18.32
N PHE A 14 -40.30 -7.77 18.53
CA PHE A 14 -40.35 -6.34 18.18
C PHE A 14 -39.44 -5.48 19.06
N LEU A 15 -39.27 -5.82 20.34
CA LEU A 15 -38.35 -5.14 21.24
C LEU A 15 -36.88 -5.46 20.92
N ALA A 16 -36.56 -6.68 20.46
CA ALA A 16 -35.21 -7.07 20.06
C ALA A 16 -34.73 -6.43 18.75
N ALA A 17 -35.65 -6.05 17.85
CA ALA A 17 -35.31 -5.39 16.58
C ALA A 17 -34.65 -4.01 16.77
N ASN A 18 -34.92 -3.31 17.87
CA ASN A 18 -34.35 -1.98 18.15
C ASN A 18 -32.94 -2.04 18.76
N ALA A 19 -32.43 -3.23 19.11
CA ALA A 19 -31.07 -3.41 19.65
C ALA A 19 -30.03 -3.76 18.58
N ALA A 20 -30.44 -3.91 17.32
CA ALA A 20 -29.55 -4.26 16.22
C ALA A 20 -28.89 -3.00 15.61
N HIS A 21 -27.99 -2.36 16.35
CA HIS A 21 -27.06 -1.38 15.79
C HIS A 21 -25.92 -2.12 15.04
N ALA A 22 -26.23 -2.68 13.87
CA ALA A 22 -25.26 -3.39 13.05
C ALA A 22 -24.30 -2.45 12.28
N PHE A 23 -24.63 -1.16 12.19
CA PHE A 23 -23.83 -0.15 11.50
C PHE A 23 -23.63 1.07 12.40
N SER A 24 -22.38 1.37 12.76
CA SER A 24 -22.03 2.64 13.38
C SER A 24 -22.27 3.78 12.40
N THR A 25 -22.81 4.90 12.89
CA THR A 25 -23.00 6.13 12.11
C THR A 25 -21.67 6.76 11.66
N SER A 26 -20.57 6.38 12.31
CA SER A 26 -19.21 6.58 11.81
C SER A 26 -18.83 5.43 10.87
N GLY A 27 -19.03 5.63 9.57
CA GLY A 27 -18.62 4.65 8.57
C GLY A 27 -17.12 4.36 8.64
N CYS A 28 -16.76 3.11 9.00
CA CYS A 28 -15.39 2.57 8.97
C CYS A 28 -14.30 3.54 9.50
N GLU A 29 -14.46 4.00 10.75
CA GLU A 29 -13.47 4.82 11.46
C GLU A 29 -12.45 3.97 12.26
N GLY A 30 -12.31 2.69 11.88
CA GLY A 30 -11.38 1.74 12.49
C GLY A 30 -10.15 1.47 11.64
N ASP A 31 -9.05 1.06 12.27
CA ASP A 31 -7.85 0.58 11.58
C ASP A 31 -8.20 -0.66 10.72
N CYS A 32 -8.38 -0.42 9.43
CA CYS A 32 -8.79 -1.43 8.45
C CYS A 32 -7.77 -2.58 8.36
N LYS A 33 -6.51 -2.36 8.75
CA LYS A 33 -5.47 -3.39 8.77
C LYS A 33 -5.75 -4.50 9.79
N ARG A 34 -6.63 -4.26 10.76
CA ARG A 34 -6.99 -5.26 11.79
C ARG A 34 -7.82 -6.40 11.23
N CYS A 35 -8.70 -6.11 10.28
CA CYS A 35 -9.61 -7.09 9.68
C CYS A 35 -9.19 -7.49 8.26
N HIS A 36 -8.42 -6.64 7.58
CA HIS A 36 -7.90 -6.91 6.26
C HIS A 36 -6.38 -6.92 6.31
N SER A 37 -5.78 -8.00 5.80
CA SER A 37 -4.33 -8.11 5.68
C SER A 37 -3.96 -8.58 4.28
N LEU A 38 -2.82 -8.12 3.81
CA LEU A 38 -2.19 -8.60 2.59
C LEU A 38 -0.74 -8.92 2.89
N SER A 39 -0.41 -10.21 2.93
CA SER A 39 0.97 -10.65 3.13
C SER A 39 1.79 -10.60 1.84
N ASN A 40 3.11 -10.59 1.95
CA ASN A 40 4.02 -10.71 0.81
C ASN A 40 3.78 -11.98 -0.01
N GLN A 41 3.43 -13.10 0.65
CA GLN A 41 3.13 -14.36 -0.03
C GLN A 41 1.88 -14.26 -0.89
N GLU A 42 0.81 -13.65 -0.36
CA GLU A 42 -0.43 -13.45 -1.09
C GLU A 42 -0.27 -12.46 -2.25
N ALA A 43 0.43 -11.35 -2.01
CA ALA A 43 0.79 -10.40 -3.05
C ALA A 43 1.60 -11.08 -4.17
N GLY A 44 2.60 -11.90 -3.83
CA GLY A 44 3.38 -12.67 -4.79
C GLY A 44 2.53 -13.65 -5.60
N ALA A 45 1.55 -14.30 -4.97
CA ALA A 45 0.60 -15.18 -5.66
C ALA A 45 -0.29 -14.39 -6.65
N ILE A 46 -0.72 -13.18 -6.30
CA ILE A 46 -1.45 -12.29 -7.21
C ILE A 46 -0.58 -11.91 -8.41
N LEU A 47 0.66 -11.47 -8.17
CA LEU A 47 1.62 -11.13 -9.24
C LEU A 47 1.85 -12.31 -10.20
N LYS A 48 1.95 -13.54 -9.67
CA LYS A 48 2.07 -14.75 -10.49
C LYS A 48 0.86 -14.95 -11.41
N LYS A 49 -0.37 -14.77 -10.89
CA LYS A 49 -1.60 -14.93 -11.69
C LYS A 49 -1.67 -13.95 -12.87
N ILE A 50 -1.13 -12.74 -12.70
CA ILE A 50 -1.11 -11.70 -13.75
C ILE A 50 0.19 -11.68 -14.58
N LYS A 51 1.02 -12.74 -14.50
CA LYS A 51 2.28 -12.88 -15.24
C LYS A 51 3.36 -11.83 -14.90
N LEU A 52 3.30 -11.23 -13.71
CA LEU A 52 4.32 -10.33 -13.16
C LEU A 52 5.17 -11.00 -12.05
N SER A 53 5.37 -12.32 -12.13
CA SER A 53 6.11 -13.08 -11.10
C SER A 53 7.60 -12.70 -10.98
N HIS A 54 8.14 -11.96 -11.93
CA HIS A 54 9.51 -11.46 -11.92
C HIS A 54 9.65 -10.11 -11.22
N ALA A 55 8.54 -9.40 -10.97
CA ALA A 55 8.56 -8.14 -10.24
C ALA A 55 8.81 -8.40 -8.76
N LYS A 56 9.72 -7.64 -8.17
CA LYS A 56 10.04 -7.70 -6.74
C LYS A 56 9.08 -6.79 -5.98
N ILE A 57 8.43 -7.32 -4.94
CA ILE A 57 7.66 -6.51 -4.00
C ILE A 57 8.62 -5.72 -3.11
N LEU A 58 8.43 -4.40 -3.06
CA LEU A 58 9.24 -3.48 -2.27
C LEU A 58 8.53 -3.11 -0.96
N ASP A 59 7.23 -2.83 -1.03
CA ASP A 59 6.41 -2.46 0.12
C ASP A 59 4.93 -2.77 -0.13
N ILE A 60 4.17 -2.96 0.96
CA ILE A 60 2.71 -3.14 0.95
C ILE A 60 2.12 -2.22 2.01
N GLN A 61 1.28 -1.28 1.59
CA GLN A 61 0.63 -0.32 2.49
C GLN A 61 -0.83 -0.09 2.13
N LEU A 62 -1.57 0.63 2.98
CA LEU A 62 -2.94 1.02 2.63
C LEU A 62 -2.90 2.10 1.55
N SER A 63 -3.82 1.99 0.59
CA SER A 63 -4.02 3.01 -0.43
C SER A 63 -4.70 4.26 0.16
N PRO A 64 -4.47 5.45 -0.41
CA PRO A 64 -5.30 6.62 -0.14
C PRO A 64 -6.79 6.41 -0.48
N VAL A 65 -7.10 5.48 -1.39
CA VAL A 65 -8.49 5.06 -1.64
C VAL A 65 -8.83 3.92 -0.67
N LYS A 66 -9.90 4.11 0.12
CA LYS A 66 -10.37 3.12 1.08
C LYS A 66 -10.61 1.77 0.41
N SER A 67 -10.38 0.69 1.15
CA SER A 67 -10.56 -0.70 0.71
C SER A 67 -9.58 -1.19 -0.36
N LEU A 68 -8.50 -0.45 -0.63
CA LEU A 68 -7.41 -0.88 -1.49
C LEU A 68 -6.09 -0.98 -0.71
N TRP A 69 -5.31 -1.98 -1.06
CA TRP A 69 -3.88 -2.08 -0.78
C TRP A 69 -3.11 -1.43 -1.91
N GLU A 70 -2.05 -0.71 -1.56
CA GLU A 70 -1.02 -0.23 -2.48
C GLU A 70 0.19 -1.15 -2.37
N ILE A 71 0.67 -1.63 -3.52
CA ILE A 71 1.84 -2.52 -3.60
C ILE A 71 2.89 -1.83 -4.46
N SER A 72 4.02 -1.48 -3.84
CA SER A 72 5.19 -0.95 -4.53
C SER A 72 6.03 -2.09 -5.09
N LEU A 73 6.43 -1.98 -6.35
CA LEU A 73 7.11 -3.03 -7.10
C LEU A 73 8.37 -2.49 -7.79
N ASP A 74 9.35 -3.38 -7.99
CA ASP A 74 10.46 -3.20 -8.93
C ASP A 74 10.38 -4.28 -10.01
N ASP A 75 10.04 -3.90 -11.24
CA ASP A 75 10.15 -4.74 -12.43
C ASP A 75 11.42 -4.38 -13.20
N ARG A 76 12.49 -5.16 -13.00
CA ARG A 76 13.75 -5.04 -13.76
C ARG A 76 14.32 -3.61 -13.77
N GLY A 77 14.30 -2.95 -12.61
CA GLY A 77 14.77 -1.58 -12.42
C GLY A 77 13.70 -0.52 -12.63
N LYS A 78 12.50 -0.88 -13.11
CA LYS A 78 11.37 0.05 -13.23
C LYS A 78 10.51 -0.06 -11.98
N LYS A 79 10.52 1.00 -11.19
CA LYS A 79 9.69 1.11 -9.98
C LYS A 79 8.28 1.57 -10.35
N GLY A 80 7.30 0.96 -9.71
CA GLY A 80 5.90 1.25 -9.97
C GLY A 80 5.01 0.83 -8.81
N VAL A 81 3.74 1.16 -8.93
CA VAL A 81 2.72 0.90 -7.92
C VAL A 81 1.51 0.27 -8.58
N ILE A 82 0.93 -0.73 -7.94
CA ILE A 82 -0.37 -1.31 -8.30
C ILE A 82 -1.28 -1.33 -7.08
N TYR A 83 -2.58 -1.45 -7.33
CA TYR A 83 -3.58 -1.50 -6.28
C TYR A 83 -4.35 -2.81 -6.31
N VAL A 84 -4.65 -3.36 -5.14
CA VAL A 84 -5.46 -4.57 -4.99
C VAL A 84 -6.55 -4.31 -3.97
N ASP A 85 -7.78 -4.69 -4.29
CA ASP A 85 -8.89 -4.51 -3.34
C ASP A 85 -8.78 -5.47 -2.14
N PHE A 86 -9.44 -5.13 -1.03
CA PHE A 86 -9.41 -5.96 0.18
C PHE A 86 -9.92 -7.39 -0.02
N SER A 87 -10.78 -7.64 -1.01
CA SER A 87 -11.23 -9.00 -1.36
C SER A 87 -10.21 -9.78 -2.21
N LYS A 88 -9.13 -9.14 -2.68
CA LYS A 88 -8.05 -9.71 -3.48
C LYS A 88 -8.54 -10.26 -4.84
N LYS A 89 -9.67 -9.74 -5.33
CA LYS A 89 -10.32 -10.18 -6.58
C LYS A 89 -10.00 -9.26 -7.74
N TYR A 90 -9.79 -7.99 -7.46
CA TYR A 90 -9.57 -6.95 -8.44
C TYR A 90 -8.21 -6.31 -8.23
N LEU A 91 -7.51 -6.15 -9.35
CA LEU A 91 -6.31 -5.33 -9.44
C LEU A 91 -6.67 -4.08 -10.21
N VAL A 92 -6.25 -2.93 -9.71
CA VAL A 92 -6.39 -1.64 -10.37
C VAL A 92 -5.00 -1.14 -10.74
N SER A 93 -4.81 -0.86 -12.01
CA SER A 93 -3.62 -0.22 -12.56
C SER A 93 -3.98 1.20 -13.01
N GLY A 94 -3.13 2.17 -12.68
CA GLY A 94 -3.33 3.58 -13.03
C GLY A 94 -2.98 4.53 -11.90
N HIS A 95 -3.32 5.80 -12.09
CA HIS A 95 -3.05 6.87 -11.15
C HIS A 95 -4.27 7.15 -10.27
N ILE A 96 -4.05 7.23 -8.96
CA ILE A 96 -4.97 7.83 -8.02
C ILE A 96 -4.65 9.32 -7.95
N VAL A 97 -5.61 10.14 -8.38
CA VAL A 97 -5.55 11.59 -8.28
C VAL A 97 -6.51 12.05 -7.20
N GLU A 98 -6.01 12.81 -6.23
CA GLU A 98 -6.85 13.42 -5.22
C GLU A 98 -7.65 14.58 -5.84
N ILE A 99 -8.98 14.54 -5.71
CA ILE A 99 -9.87 15.51 -6.36
C ILE A 99 -9.68 16.93 -5.81
N SER A 100 -9.44 17.07 -4.51
CA SER A 100 -9.33 18.38 -3.85
C SER A 100 -8.11 19.17 -4.29
N SER A 101 -6.99 18.49 -4.56
CA SER A 101 -5.70 19.12 -4.91
C SER A 101 -5.30 18.93 -6.37
N GLY A 102 -5.90 17.96 -7.08
CA GLY A 102 -5.42 17.49 -8.38
C GLY A 102 -4.10 16.73 -8.31
N ALA A 103 -3.56 16.45 -7.11
CA ALA A 103 -2.27 15.78 -6.95
C ALA A 103 -2.38 14.27 -7.22
N SER A 104 -1.41 13.73 -7.97
CA SER A 104 -1.30 12.29 -8.21
C SER A 104 -0.63 11.60 -7.03
N ARG A 105 -1.43 11.03 -6.12
CA ARG A 105 -0.94 10.26 -4.96
C ARG A 105 -0.10 9.06 -5.36
N THR A 106 -0.43 8.42 -6.49
CA THR A 106 0.42 7.35 -7.05
C THR A 106 1.81 7.85 -7.45
N ALA A 107 1.92 9.08 -7.97
CA ALA A 107 3.21 9.64 -8.36
C ALA A 107 4.06 9.97 -7.13
N GLU A 108 3.44 10.52 -6.08
CA GLU A 108 4.08 10.73 -4.79
C GLU A 108 4.58 9.40 -4.19
N SER A 109 3.74 8.35 -4.18
CA SER A 109 4.15 7.01 -3.73
C SER A 109 5.36 6.49 -4.50
N ILE A 110 5.37 6.58 -5.84
CA ILE A 110 6.49 6.15 -6.67
C ILE A 110 7.77 6.94 -6.35
N GLN A 111 7.69 8.26 -6.18
CA GLN A 111 8.82 9.11 -5.81
C GLN A 111 9.39 8.76 -4.43
N ASN A 112 8.53 8.33 -3.51
CA ASN A 112 8.91 7.91 -2.17
C ASN A 112 9.48 6.49 -2.10
N ILE A 113 9.41 5.71 -3.18
CA ILE A 113 10.07 4.39 -3.22
C ILE A 113 11.58 4.60 -3.09
N PRO A 114 12.23 4.08 -2.04
CA PRO A 114 13.65 4.31 -1.80
C PRO A 114 14.47 3.96 -3.04
N ILE A 115 15.29 4.90 -3.53
CA ILE A 115 16.07 4.75 -4.76
C ILE A 115 17.08 3.59 -4.66
N GLY A 116 17.36 3.13 -3.43
CA GLY A 116 18.35 2.10 -3.13
C GLY A 116 19.67 2.75 -2.73
N LYS A 117 20.61 1.96 -2.18
CA LYS A 117 21.96 2.46 -1.93
C LYS A 117 22.68 2.62 -3.27
N THR A 118 23.24 3.80 -3.51
CA THR A 118 24.12 4.03 -4.66
C THR A 118 25.33 3.09 -4.57
N ASP A 119 25.54 2.31 -5.61
CA ASP A 119 26.74 1.50 -5.76
C ASP A 119 27.86 2.39 -6.29
N PHE A 120 28.73 2.83 -5.38
CA PHE A 120 29.86 3.71 -5.71
C PHE A 120 30.84 3.07 -6.71
N SER A 121 30.85 1.72 -6.85
CA SER A 121 31.69 1.05 -7.85
C SER A 121 31.22 1.30 -9.28
N LYS A 122 29.95 1.67 -9.47
CA LYS A 122 29.36 2.01 -10.77
C LYS A 122 29.56 3.47 -11.16
N ILE A 123 30.03 4.31 -10.24
CA ILE A 123 30.39 5.68 -10.56
C ILE A 123 31.74 5.62 -11.27
N SER A 124 31.77 5.93 -12.57
CA SER A 124 33.02 6.00 -13.32
C SER A 124 33.80 7.22 -12.85
N LEU A 125 34.81 6.98 -12.02
CA LEU A 125 35.73 7.99 -11.54
C LEU A 125 36.96 7.94 -12.44
N ALA A 126 36.98 8.70 -13.54
CA ALA A 126 38.16 8.77 -14.39
C ALA A 126 39.38 9.29 -13.60
N THR A 127 39.15 10.30 -12.74
CA THR A 127 40.15 10.85 -11.81
C THR A 127 39.48 11.30 -10.51
N PRO A 128 39.19 10.39 -9.56
CA PRO A 128 38.58 10.77 -8.30
C PRO A 128 39.55 11.57 -7.44
N PHE A 129 39.12 12.74 -6.99
CA PHE A 129 39.77 13.43 -5.89
C PHE A 129 39.18 12.93 -4.57
N VAL A 130 39.94 12.11 -3.83
CA VAL A 130 39.50 11.55 -2.55
C VAL A 130 39.94 12.45 -1.41
N ILE A 131 38.98 12.92 -0.62
CA ILE A 131 39.23 13.66 0.63
C ILE A 131 38.88 12.75 1.81
N GLY A 132 39.84 12.53 2.71
CA GLY A 132 39.69 11.68 3.89
C GLY A 132 40.07 10.21 3.66
N SER A 133 39.52 9.31 4.48
CA SER A 133 39.89 7.89 4.45
C SER A 133 39.17 7.12 3.34
N ALA A 134 39.90 6.36 2.52
CA ALA A 134 39.35 5.59 1.42
C ALA A 134 38.44 4.42 1.88
N ASP A 135 38.65 3.92 3.10
CA ASP A 135 37.92 2.84 3.76
C ASP A 135 36.79 3.34 4.68
N ALA A 136 36.48 4.63 4.67
CA ALA A 136 35.45 5.20 5.53
C ALA A 136 34.08 4.50 5.34
N PRO A 137 33.34 4.23 6.43
CA PRO A 137 32.05 3.53 6.38
C PRO A 137 30.93 4.35 5.75
N LYS A 138 31.09 5.68 5.67
CA LYS A 138 30.19 6.60 4.99
C LYS A 138 30.96 7.30 3.89
N LYS A 139 30.43 7.25 2.67
CA LYS A 139 31.04 7.84 1.48
C LYS A 139 30.06 8.83 0.86
N VAL A 140 30.59 9.91 0.33
CA VAL A 140 29.85 10.95 -0.40
C VAL A 140 30.57 11.15 -1.74
N ALA A 141 29.82 11.17 -2.84
CA ALA A 141 30.34 11.54 -4.15
C ALA A 141 29.80 12.94 -4.51
N VAL A 142 30.70 13.84 -4.90
CA VAL A 142 30.37 15.19 -5.36
C VAL A 142 30.77 15.28 -6.82
N PHE A 143 29.82 15.63 -7.67
CA PHE A 143 30.08 15.99 -9.06
C PHE A 143 30.06 17.51 -9.13
N SER A 144 31.19 18.11 -9.49
CA SER A 144 31.34 19.56 -9.58
C SER A 144 31.83 19.92 -10.97
N ASP A 145 31.27 21.00 -11.50
CA ASP A 145 31.81 21.75 -12.64
C ASP A 145 32.58 22.94 -12.06
N PRO A 146 33.86 23.17 -12.42
CA PRO A 146 34.63 24.30 -11.91
C PRO A 146 34.26 25.66 -12.55
N ASP A 147 33.46 25.66 -13.63
CA ASP A 147 32.95 26.87 -14.30
C ASP A 147 31.58 27.32 -13.73
#